data_AF-A0A958FZ67-F1
#
_entry.id   AF-A0A958FZ67-F1
#
_cell.length_a   1.000
_cell.length_b   1.000
_cell.length_c   1.000
_cell.angle_alpha   90.00
_cell.angle_beta   90.00
_cell.angle_gamma   90.00
#
_symmetry.space_group_name_H-M   'P 1'
#
loop_
_entity.id
_entity.type
_entity.pdbx_description
1 polymer ?
#
loop_
_entity_poly.entity_id
_entity_poly.type
_entity_poly.pdbx_seq_one_letter_code
_entity_poly.pdbx_strand_id
1 'polypeptide(L)'
;MTSKKGNSKKANVAADGHDLDSIKNKAELKDFLTTVRDKMSVNAAPAVHVLAAMQYVFELSNIYDLLDKNNKELARDIWLRLRKAGVQLKSPAILFSAEEVAADVI
;
A
#
# COMPACT_ATOMS: atom_id res chain seq x y z
N MET A 1 13.91 53.90 19.30
CA MET A 1 13.60 53.48 17.93
C MET A 1 14.75 52.63 17.41
N THR A 2 14.58 51.32 17.33
CA THR A 2 15.15 50.46 16.28
C THR A 2 14.61 49.05 16.48
N SER A 3 13.79 48.65 15.50
CA SER A 3 13.24 47.33 15.25
C SER A 3 14.33 46.25 15.22
N LYS A 4 13.95 44.97 15.36
CA LYS A 4 13.91 44.01 14.23
C LYS A 4 13.81 42.54 14.72
N LYS A 5 12.61 41.99 14.52
CA LYS A 5 12.34 40.72 13.82
C LYS A 5 12.61 39.41 14.57
N GLY A 6 11.49 38.73 14.84
CA GLY A 6 11.42 37.40 15.42
C GLY A 6 12.05 36.31 14.56
N ASN A 7 12.35 35.20 15.23
CA ASN A 7 12.84 33.98 14.64
C ASN A 7 11.85 32.85 14.98
N SER A 8 10.81 32.74 14.16
CA SER A 8 9.90 31.59 14.13
C SER A 8 10.55 30.47 13.33
N LYS A 9 11.35 29.61 13.96
CA LYS A 9 11.70 28.29 13.40
C LYS A 9 10.68 27.26 13.92
N LYS A 10 9.49 27.25 13.31
CA LYS A 10 8.68 26.03 13.22
C LYS A 10 9.37 25.15 12.19
N ALA A 11 10.20 24.22 12.65
CA ALA A 11 10.70 23.15 11.82
C ALA A 11 9.52 22.25 11.45
N ASN A 12 9.29 22.19 10.15
CA ASN A 12 8.29 21.42 9.44
C ASN A 12 8.48 19.93 9.79
N VAL A 13 7.66 19.40 10.71
CA VAL A 13 7.58 17.96 10.93
C VAL A 13 6.82 17.39 9.74
N ALA A 14 7.55 16.59 8.97
CA ALA A 14 7.15 15.86 7.77
C ALA A 14 5.64 15.64 7.65
N ALA A 15 5.03 16.32 6.68
CA ALA A 15 3.88 15.78 6.01
C ALA A 15 4.32 14.46 5.37
N ASP A 16 4.07 13.33 6.04
CA ASP A 16 3.95 11.99 5.42
C ASP A 16 2.66 11.98 4.58
N GLY A 17 2.46 13.02 3.78
CA GLY A 17 1.56 13.01 2.65
C GLY A 17 2.39 12.43 1.53
N HIS A 18 2.45 11.10 1.45
CA HIS A 18 2.56 10.51 0.12
C HIS A 18 1.39 11.13 -0.65
N ASP A 19 1.68 12.05 -1.57
CA ASP A 19 0.76 12.47 -2.59
C ASP A 19 0.24 11.18 -3.25
N LEU A 20 -0.91 10.68 -2.78
CA LEU A 20 -1.68 9.59 -3.39
C LEU A 20 -2.33 10.09 -4.69
N ASP A 21 -1.68 11.03 -5.37
CA ASP A 21 -2.14 11.69 -6.57
C ASP A 21 -1.88 10.75 -7.76
N SER A 22 -2.63 9.65 -7.73
CA SER A 22 -2.64 8.51 -8.66
C SER A 22 -1.28 7.89 -8.88
N ILE A 23 -1.08 6.65 -8.45
CA ILE A 23 0.08 5.84 -8.85
C ILE A 23 0.10 5.74 -10.39
N LYS A 24 1.08 6.38 -11.05
CA LYS A 24 1.13 6.49 -12.52
C LYS A 24 2.08 5.49 -13.15
N ASN A 25 3.08 5.03 -12.40
CA ASN A 25 4.12 4.15 -12.90
C ASN A 25 4.43 2.96 -11.97
N LYS A 26 5.15 1.98 -12.52
CA LYS A 26 5.49 0.71 -11.84
C LYS A 26 6.38 0.91 -10.62
N ALA A 27 7.27 1.90 -10.66
CA ALA A 27 8.18 2.20 -9.57
C ALA A 27 7.43 2.79 -8.37
N GLU A 28 6.51 3.74 -8.61
CA GLU A 28 5.63 4.30 -7.60
C GLU A 28 4.75 3.22 -6.96
N LEU A 29 4.20 2.29 -7.76
CA LEU A 29 3.44 1.18 -7.22
C LEU A 29 4.31 0.30 -6.30
N LYS A 30 5.53 0.00 -6.74
CA LYS A 30 6.47 -0.80 -5.95
C LYS A 30 6.83 -0.13 -4.63
N ASP A 31 7.13 1.16 -4.66
CA ASP A 31 7.49 1.93 -3.47
C ASP A 31 6.29 1.99 -2.51
N PHE A 32 5.09 2.25 -3.03
CA PHE A 32 3.86 2.23 -2.24
C PHE A 32 3.61 0.86 -1.58
N LEU A 33 3.67 -0.23 -2.35
CA LEU A 33 3.49 -1.59 -1.81
C LEU A 33 4.56 -1.92 -0.76
N THR A 34 5.81 -1.49 -0.98
CA THR A 34 6.90 -1.67 -0.02
C THR A 34 6.63 -0.91 1.28
N THR A 35 6.19 0.35 1.20
CA THR A 35 5.80 1.15 2.36
C THR A 35 4.64 0.49 3.12
N VAL A 36 3.64 -0.03 2.42
CA VAL A 36 2.51 -0.76 3.03
C VAL A 36 3.00 -2.01 3.75
N ARG A 37 3.85 -2.83 3.11
CA ARG A 37 4.44 -4.03 3.69
C ARG A 37 5.27 -3.72 4.94
N ASP A 38 6.05 -2.65 4.88
CA ASP A 38 6.93 -2.27 5.99
C ASP A 38 6.12 -1.74 7.17
N LYS A 39 5.11 -0.86 6.92
CA LYS A 39 4.15 -0.38 7.93
C LYS A 39 3.39 -1.54 8.59
N MET A 40 3.08 -2.60 7.84
CA MET A 40 2.49 -3.82 8.37
C MET A 40 3.48 -4.62 9.25
N SER A 41 4.74 -4.75 8.81
CA SER A 41 5.74 -5.56 9.51
C SER A 41 6.13 -4.97 10.87
N VAL A 42 6.10 -3.64 11.01
CA VAL A 42 6.36 -2.96 12.29
C VAL A 42 5.11 -2.82 13.16
N ASN A 43 3.97 -3.43 12.79
CA ASN A 43 2.65 -3.25 13.41
C ASN A 43 2.21 -1.77 13.53
N ALA A 44 2.72 -0.89 12.66
CA ALA A 44 2.36 0.53 12.67
C ALA A 44 1.02 0.80 11.97
N ALA A 45 0.56 -0.11 11.11
CA ALA A 45 -0.73 -0.01 10.44
C ALA A 45 -1.63 -1.22 10.80
N PRO A 46 -2.84 -0.99 11.32
CA PRO A 46 -3.84 -2.04 11.46
C PRO A 46 -4.16 -2.72 10.13
N ALA A 47 -4.49 -4.00 10.17
CA ALA A 47 -4.79 -4.80 8.98
C ALA A 47 -5.90 -4.18 8.10
N VAL A 48 -6.84 -3.45 8.70
CA VAL A 48 -7.91 -2.72 7.99
C VAL A 48 -7.34 -1.60 7.11
N HIS A 49 -6.33 -0.85 7.57
CA HIS A 49 -5.70 0.20 6.76
C HIS A 49 -4.90 -0.37 5.59
N VAL A 50 -4.21 -1.49 5.83
CA VAL A 50 -3.48 -2.22 4.78
C VAL A 50 -4.47 -2.74 3.73
N LEU A 51 -5.62 -3.26 4.14
CA LEU A 51 -6.68 -3.68 3.22
C LEU A 51 -7.21 -2.50 2.39
N ALA A 52 -7.47 -1.35 3.01
CA ALA A 52 -7.91 -0.15 2.30
C ALA A 52 -6.86 0.32 1.27
N ALA A 53 -5.58 0.27 1.63
CA ALA A 53 -4.48 0.57 0.71
C ALA A 53 -4.43 -0.39 -0.49
N MET A 54 -4.65 -1.69 -0.25
CA MET A 54 -4.72 -2.68 -1.33
C MET A 54 -5.96 -2.50 -2.21
N GLN A 55 -7.10 -2.13 -1.64
CA GLN A 55 -8.31 -1.80 -2.40
C GLN A 55 -8.08 -0.63 -3.35
N TYR A 56 -7.45 0.45 -2.86
CA TYR A 56 -7.05 1.58 -3.69
C TYR A 56 -6.17 1.16 -4.87
N VAL A 57 -5.20 0.27 -4.65
CA VAL A 57 -4.34 -0.26 -5.72
C VAL A 57 -5.16 -1.03 -6.78
N PHE A 58 -6.14 -1.83 -6.36
CA PHE A 58 -6.99 -2.58 -7.30
C PHE A 58 -8.01 -1.72 -8.05
N GLU A 59 -8.35 -0.55 -7.50
CA GLU A 59 -9.22 0.43 -8.16
C GLU A 59 -8.49 1.29 -9.19
N LEU A 60 -7.16 1.18 -9.30
CA LEU A 60 -6.40 1.88 -10.32
C LEU A 60 -6.79 1.40 -11.72
N SER A 61 -7.17 2.33 -12.60
CA SER A 61 -7.60 2.03 -13.97
C SER A 61 -6.54 1.33 -14.82
N ASN A 62 -5.25 1.53 -14.50
CA ASN A 62 -4.10 0.95 -15.18
C ASN A 62 -3.44 -0.20 -14.40
N ILE A 63 -4.14 -0.78 -13.40
CA ILE A 63 -3.53 -1.79 -12.51
C ILE A 63 -2.92 -2.97 -13.27
N TYR A 64 -3.56 -3.48 -14.32
CA TYR A 64 -3.03 -4.60 -15.10
C TYR A 64 -1.71 -4.30 -15.81
N ASP A 65 -1.48 -3.04 -16.18
CA ASP A 65 -0.21 -2.61 -16.76
C ASP A 65 0.86 -2.43 -15.67
N LEU A 66 0.47 -1.86 -14.53
CA LEU A 66 1.37 -1.57 -13.41
C LEU A 66 1.80 -2.81 -12.62
N LEU A 67 0.97 -3.85 -12.59
CA LEU A 67 1.19 -5.06 -11.81
C LEU A 67 2.09 -6.06 -12.56
N ASP A 68 3.36 -5.68 -12.71
CA ASP A 68 4.39 -6.57 -13.23
C ASP A 68 4.67 -7.75 -12.28
N LYS A 69 5.51 -8.70 -12.70
CA LYS A 69 5.81 -9.90 -11.89
C LYS A 69 6.26 -9.56 -10.47
N ASN A 70 7.11 -8.54 -10.30
CA ASN A 70 7.65 -8.15 -9.00
C ASN A 70 6.59 -7.47 -8.13
N ASN A 71 5.82 -6.55 -8.70
CA ASN A 71 4.74 -5.85 -8.00
C ASN A 71 3.61 -6.81 -7.61
N LYS A 72 3.31 -7.79 -8.47
CA LYS A 72 2.36 -8.86 -8.19
C LYS A 72 2.81 -9.73 -7.02
N GLU A 73 4.09 -10.12 -6.97
CA GLU A 73 4.64 -10.90 -5.86
C GLU A 73 4.60 -10.11 -4.54
N LEU A 74 4.91 -8.81 -4.55
CA LEU A 74 4.78 -7.94 -3.37
C LEU A 74 3.33 -7.82 -2.90
N ALA A 75 2.40 -7.53 -3.83
CA ALA A 75 0.97 -7.44 -3.54
C ALA A 75 0.43 -8.75 -2.96
N ARG A 76 0.86 -9.89 -3.52
CA ARG A 76 0.52 -11.23 -3.03
C ARG A 76 1.07 -11.49 -1.62
N ASP A 77 2.31 -11.12 -1.32
CA ASP A 77 2.90 -11.27 0.02
C ASP A 77 2.08 -10.48 1.06
N ILE A 78 1.75 -9.22 0.76
CA ILE A 78 0.92 -8.37 1.63
C ILE A 78 -0.46 -9.04 1.87
N TRP A 79 -1.09 -9.55 0.81
CA TRP A 79 -2.39 -10.22 0.91
C TRP A 79 -2.35 -11.49 1.77
N LEU A 80 -1.31 -12.30 1.61
CA LEU A 80 -1.12 -13.51 2.42
C LEU A 80 -0.86 -13.18 3.89
N ARG A 81 -0.12 -12.10 4.17
CA ARG A 81 0.07 -11.65 5.54
C ARG A 81 -1.24 -11.17 6.18
N LEU A 82 -2.11 -10.48 5.42
CA LEU A 82 -3.43 -10.09 5.91
C LEU A 82 -4.27 -11.30 6.31
N ARG A 83 -4.25 -12.36 5.49
CA ARG A 83 -4.91 -13.63 5.83
C ARG A 83 -4.32 -14.25 7.11
N LYS A 84 -3.00 -14.28 7.23
CA LYS A 84 -2.32 -14.79 8.45
C LYS A 84 -2.64 -13.96 9.70
N ALA A 85 -2.92 -12.66 9.54
CA ALA A 85 -3.37 -11.79 10.61
C ALA A 85 -4.84 -12.03 11.04
N GLY A 86 -5.52 -13.02 10.43
CA GLY A 86 -6.89 -13.40 10.77
C GLY A 86 -7.97 -12.64 10.00
N VAL A 87 -7.59 -11.83 9.00
CA VAL A 87 -8.57 -11.17 8.13
C VAL A 87 -9.13 -12.19 7.14
N GLN A 88 -10.45 -12.36 7.16
CA GLN A 88 -11.16 -13.23 6.21
C GLN A 88 -11.23 -12.53 4.84
N LEU A 89 -10.22 -12.75 4.01
CA LEU A 89 -10.13 -12.21 2.66
C LEU A 89 -10.18 -13.34 1.65
N LYS A 90 -11.01 -13.16 0.62
CA LYS A 90 -10.96 -14.01 -0.57
C LYS A 90 -9.67 -13.76 -1.34
N SER A 91 -9.15 -14.78 -2.01
CA SER A 91 -8.01 -14.65 -2.93
C SER A 91 -8.42 -13.92 -4.22
N PRO A 92 -7.92 -12.69 -4.50
CA PRO A 92 -8.29 -11.96 -5.70
C PRO A 92 -7.59 -12.57 -6.93
N ALA A 93 -8.36 -12.83 -8.00
CA ALA A 93 -7.87 -13.46 -9.24
C ALA A 93 -6.75 -12.67 -9.94
N ILE A 94 -6.63 -11.36 -9.65
CA ILE A 94 -5.52 -10.55 -10.16
C ILE A 94 -4.16 -10.99 -9.58
N LEU A 95 -4.14 -11.46 -8.33
CA LEU A 95 -2.91 -11.87 -7.62
C LEU A 95 -2.67 -13.39 -7.65
N PHE A 96 -3.74 -14.18 -7.73
CA PHE A 96 -3.69 -15.63 -7.56
C PHE A 96 -4.14 -16.35 -8.84
N SER A 97 -3.59 -17.55 -9.08
CA SER A 97 -4.02 -18.40 -10.19
C SER A 97 -5.46 -18.90 -9.97
N ALA A 98 -6.16 -19.27 -11.04
CA ALA A 98 -7.55 -19.76 -10.96
C ALA A 98 -7.71 -20.95 -10.00
N GLU A 99 -6.71 -21.83 -9.94
CA GLU A 99 -6.67 -22.96 -9.00
C GLU A 99 -6.61 -22.52 -7.53
N GLU A 100 -5.81 -21.49 -7.23
CA GLU A 100 -5.67 -20.93 -5.89
C GLU A 100 -6.92 -20.15 -5.45
N VAL A 101 -7.62 -19.53 -6.40
CA VAL A 101 -8.91 -18.86 -6.15
C VAL A 101 -10.01 -19.90 -5.89
N ALA A 102 -10.02 -21.01 -6.63
CA ALA A 102 -10.99 -22.09 -6.45
C ALA A 102 -10.81 -22.83 -5.11
N ALA A 103 -9.55 -23.00 -4.65
CA ALA A 103 -9.24 -23.61 -3.37
C ALA A 103 -9.75 -22.80 -2.15
N ASP A 104 -10.11 -21.53 -2.35
CA ASP A 104 -10.60 -20.62 -1.30
C ASP A 104 -12.13 -20.70 -1.09
N VAL A 105 -12.83 -21.53 -1.88
CA VAL A 105 -14.31 -21.66 -1.89
C VAL A 105 -14.79 -22.86 -1.06
N ILE A 106 -13.93 -23.50 -0.28
CA ILE A 106 -14.23 -24.72 0.49
C ILE A 106 -14.26 -24.43 1.99
#